data_AF-A0A941N0D7-F1
#
_entry.id   AF-A0A941N0D7-F1
#
_cell.length_a   1.000
_cell.length_b   1.000
_cell.length_c   1.000
_cell.angle_alpha   90.00
_cell.angle_beta   90.00
_cell.angle_gamma   90.00
#
_symmetry.space_group_name_H-M   'P 1'
#
loop_
_entity.id
_entity.type
_entity.pdbx_description
1 polymer ?
#
loop_
_entity_poly.entity_id
_entity_poly.type
_entity_poly.pdbx_seq_one_letter_code
_entity_poly.pdbx_strand_id
1 'polypeptide(L)'
;QGKVSVNAKAGGLPTFPQNLRMGIVIAEDRVDVVGKNGVRVHEMVVRGMLGGPGGVPPTKEGVLEFSNEFELSKLRKHLAKTMTDKELEAETLFEAKPLALQALHVVSYLQNSETGEIYQATLTPITGLGAGDAEKSTQ
;
A
#
# COMPACT_ATOMS: atom_id res chain seq x y z
N GLN A 1 11.37 -12.53 -7.50
CA GLN A 1 10.35 -11.86 -8.34
C GLN A 1 9.00 -12.36 -7.88
N GLY A 2 8.08 -11.48 -7.50
CA GLY A 2 6.75 -11.88 -6.99
C GLY A 2 5.68 -11.01 -7.63
N LYS A 3 4.68 -11.65 -8.21
CA LYS A 3 3.45 -11.03 -8.70
C LYS A 3 2.39 -11.24 -7.64
N VAL A 4 1.68 -10.18 -7.28
CA VAL A 4 0.63 -10.20 -6.26
C VAL A 4 -0.68 -9.88 -6.95
N SER A 5 -1.66 -10.77 -6.77
CA SER A 5 -3.04 -10.56 -7.21
C SER A 5 -3.87 -10.09 -6.03
N VAL A 6 -4.62 -9.01 -6.21
CA VAL A 6 -5.48 -8.40 -5.18
C VAL A 6 -6.89 -8.34 -5.72
N ASN A 7 -7.81 -8.97 -4.99
CA ASN A 7 -9.24 -8.92 -5.25
C ASN A 7 -9.95 -8.39 -4.01
N ALA A 8 -10.81 -7.40 -4.17
CA ALA A 8 -11.62 -6.83 -3.11
C ALA A 8 -13.04 -6.62 -3.60
N LYS A 9 -14.01 -6.95 -2.75
CA LYS A 9 -15.44 -6.77 -3.01
C LYS A 9 -16.10 -6.26 -1.74
N ALA A 10 -16.81 -5.15 -1.86
CA ALA A 10 -17.64 -4.67 -0.77
C ALA A 10 -18.98 -5.45 -0.77
N GLY A 11 -19.45 -5.80 0.42
CA GLY A 11 -20.72 -6.49 0.64
C GLY A 11 -21.60 -5.73 1.63
N GLY A 12 -22.78 -6.29 1.95
CA GLY A 12 -23.70 -5.74 2.94
C GLY A 12 -24.78 -4.79 2.38
N LEU A 13 -24.65 -4.33 1.14
CA LEU A 13 -25.69 -3.59 0.42
C LEU A 13 -25.91 -4.20 -0.98
N PRO A 14 -27.16 -4.20 -1.48
CA PRO A 14 -27.45 -4.63 -2.85
C PRO A 14 -26.87 -3.66 -3.89
N THR A 15 -26.85 -2.36 -3.57
CA THR A 15 -26.27 -1.29 -4.39
C THR A 15 -25.57 -0.28 -3.50
N PHE A 16 -24.38 0.16 -3.90
CA PHE A 16 -23.59 1.16 -3.17
C PHE A 16 -23.86 2.59 -3.69
N PRO A 17 -24.03 3.57 -2.78
CA PRO A 17 -24.10 4.98 -3.13
C PRO A 17 -22.87 5.50 -3.91
N GLN A 18 -23.08 6.43 -4.84
CA GLN A 18 -22.03 6.97 -5.71
C GLN A 18 -21.01 7.87 -5.00
N ASN A 19 -21.27 8.28 -3.75
CA ASN A 19 -20.31 8.99 -2.91
C ASN A 19 -19.39 8.04 -2.13
N LEU A 20 -19.53 6.72 -2.27
CA LEU A 20 -18.60 5.77 -1.66
C LEU A 20 -17.36 5.54 -2.53
N ARG A 21 -16.23 5.31 -1.87
CA ARG A 21 -14.97 4.95 -2.50
C ARG A 21 -14.37 3.76 -1.77
N MET A 22 -13.91 2.77 -2.53
CA MET A 22 -13.07 1.70 -1.99
C MET A 22 -11.61 2.13 -2.09
N GLY A 23 -10.95 2.33 -0.94
CA GLY A 23 -9.50 2.44 -0.88
C GLY A 23 -8.88 1.06 -0.88
N ILE A 24 -7.86 0.84 -1.72
CA ILE A 24 -7.03 -0.37 -1.69
C ILE A 24 -5.57 0.08 -1.61
N VAL A 25 -4.94 -0.22 -0.48
CA VAL A 25 -3.63 0.29 -0.10
C VAL A 25 -2.70 -0.87 0.24
N ILE A 26 -1.46 -0.79 -0.24
CA ILE A 26 -0.38 -1.66 0.18
C ILE A 26 0.36 -0.94 1.30
N ALA A 27 0.44 -1.56 2.46
CA ALA A 27 1.18 -1.07 3.61
C ALA A 27 2.30 -2.05 3.98
N GLU A 28 3.44 -1.52 4.40
CA GLU A 28 4.50 -2.29 5.04
C GLU A 28 4.31 -2.17 6.55
N ASP A 29 4.18 -3.33 7.20
CA ASP A 29 3.86 -3.42 8.64
C ASP A 29 4.85 -2.61 9.48
N ARG A 30 6.13 -2.74 9.16
CA ARG A 30 7.21 -2.11 9.89
C ARG A 30 8.36 -1.71 8.97
N VAL A 31 8.80 -0.46 9.12
CA VAL A 31 9.96 0.10 8.44
C VAL A 31 10.92 0.65 9.47
N ASP A 32 12.08 0.01 9.62
CA ASP A 32 13.15 0.52 10.47
C ASP A 32 14.00 1.51 9.66
N VAL A 33 13.90 2.79 10.00
CA VAL A 33 14.69 3.89 9.43
C VAL A 33 15.07 4.83 10.55
N VAL A 34 16.36 5.15 10.66
CA VAL A 34 16.84 6.16 11.61
C VAL A 34 16.60 7.54 11.01
N GLY A 35 15.48 8.16 11.37
CA GLY A 35 15.18 9.52 10.98
C GLY A 35 15.98 10.54 11.79
N LYS A 36 16.28 11.70 11.19
CA LYS A 36 16.89 12.85 11.88
C LYS A 36 16.05 13.39 13.04
N ASN A 37 14.76 13.05 13.05
CA ASN A 37 13.81 13.37 14.12
C ASN A 37 13.87 12.39 15.32
N GLY A 38 14.76 11.39 15.28
CA GLY A 38 14.90 10.40 16.35
C GLY A 38 13.88 9.25 16.29
N VAL A 39 12.94 9.28 15.35
CA VAL A 39 12.04 8.14 15.08
C VAL A 39 12.82 7.07 14.34
N ARG A 40 12.77 5.84 14.86
CA ARG A 40 13.55 4.69 14.34
C ARG A 40 12.69 3.64 13.66
N VAL A 41 11.40 3.64 13.95
CA VAL A 41 10.45 2.64 13.50
C VAL A 41 9.19 3.36 13.03
N HIS A 42 8.75 3.04 11.83
CA HIS A 42 7.49 3.50 11.27
C HIS A 42 6.60 2.29 11.02
N GLU A 43 5.41 2.31 11.61
CA GLU A 43 4.43 1.23 11.47
C GLU A 43 3.42 1.56 10.37
N MET A 44 2.91 0.52 9.70
CA MET A 44 1.86 0.62 8.68
C MET A 44 2.14 1.67 7.60
N VAL A 45 3.37 1.67 7.07
CA VAL A 45 3.81 2.64 6.06
C VAL A 45 3.18 2.32 4.72
N VAL A 46 2.38 3.25 4.20
CA VAL A 46 1.77 3.12 2.87
C VAL A 46 2.86 3.12 1.79
N ARG A 47 2.88 2.04 1.00
CA ARG A 47 3.80 1.82 -0.13
C ARG A 47 3.15 2.07 -1.48
N GLY A 48 1.83 1.97 -1.57
CA GLY A 48 1.10 2.27 -2.81
C GLY A 48 -0.41 2.19 -2.66
N MET A 49 -1.13 2.87 -3.56
CA MET A 49 -2.59 2.86 -3.62
C MET A 49 -3.03 2.28 -4.96
N LEU A 50 -3.55 1.06 -4.95
CA LEU A 50 -3.86 0.29 -6.16
C LEU A 50 -5.09 0.81 -6.90
N GLY A 51 -6.01 1.46 -6.19
CA GLY A 51 -7.18 2.17 -6.76
C GLY A 51 -6.92 3.66 -7.03
N GLY A 52 -5.68 4.12 -6.91
CA GLY A 52 -5.33 5.54 -6.93
C GLY A 52 -5.75 6.29 -5.65
N PRO A 53 -5.36 7.57 -5.52
CA PRO A 53 -5.60 8.36 -4.31
C PRO A 53 -7.08 8.68 -4.07
N GLY A 54 -7.90 8.72 -5.13
CA GLY A 54 -9.34 8.97 -5.03
C GLY A 54 -10.17 7.72 -4.69
N GLY A 55 -9.55 6.54 -4.64
CA GLY A 55 -10.24 5.26 -4.47
C GLY A 55 -11.10 4.84 -5.68
N VAL A 56 -11.62 3.63 -5.61
CA VAL A 56 -12.45 3.01 -6.66
C VAL A 56 -13.92 3.38 -6.41
N PRO A 57 -14.63 3.99 -7.37
CA PRO A 57 -16.07 4.26 -7.24
C PRO A 57 -16.91 3.01 -7.55
N PRO A 58 -18.18 2.96 -7.12
CA PRO A 58 -19.10 1.92 -7.56
C PRO A 58 -19.34 2.00 -9.06
N THR A 59 -19.65 0.87 -9.69
CA THR A 59 -20.12 0.83 -11.07
C THR A 59 -21.50 1.50 -11.21
N LYS A 60 -21.98 1.63 -12.44
CA LYS A 60 -23.33 2.18 -12.71
C LYS A 60 -24.43 1.31 -12.11
N GLU A 61 -24.18 0.02 -11.96
CA GLU A 61 -25.06 -0.98 -11.35
C GLU A 61 -24.96 -0.96 -9.82
N GLY A 62 -24.14 -0.08 -9.23
CA GLY A 62 -23.94 0.03 -7.79
C GLY A 62 -23.06 -1.07 -7.21
N VAL A 63 -22.29 -1.79 -8.02
CA VAL A 63 -21.36 -2.83 -7.58
C VAL A 63 -20.02 -2.19 -7.24
N LEU A 64 -19.40 -2.60 -6.13
CA LEU A 64 -18.11 -2.05 -5.70
C LEU A 64 -17.08 -3.19 -5.56
N GLU A 65 -16.34 -3.39 -6.64
CA GLU A 65 -15.37 -4.47 -6.81
C GLU A 65 -14.06 -3.93 -7.38
N PHE A 66 -12.96 -4.57 -7.02
CA PHE A 66 -11.62 -4.25 -7.49
C PHE A 66 -10.83 -5.54 -7.73
N SER A 67 -10.19 -5.64 -8.88
CA SER A 67 -9.26 -6.70 -9.22
C SER A 67 -8.06 -6.10 -9.93
N ASN A 68 -6.87 -6.35 -9.41
CA ASN A 68 -5.64 -5.89 -10.02
C ASN A 68 -4.48 -6.81 -9.67
N GLU A 69 -3.47 -6.83 -10.52
CA GLU A 69 -2.24 -7.56 -10.30
C GLU A 69 -1.06 -6.61 -10.44
N PHE A 70 -0.14 -6.66 -9.49
CA PHE A 70 1.05 -5.83 -9.53
C PHE A 70 2.31 -6.66 -9.27
N GLU A 71 3.44 -6.13 -9.74
CA GLU A 71 4.74 -6.73 -9.52
C GLU A 71 5.49 -5.95 -8.44
N LEU A 72 6.04 -6.67 -7.46
CA LEU A 72 6.82 -6.06 -6.37
C LEU A 72 8.08 -5.36 -6.87
N SER A 73 8.68 -5.86 -7.95
CA SER A 73 9.83 -5.23 -8.60
C SER A 73 9.48 -3.86 -9.17
N LYS A 74 8.30 -3.71 -9.78
CA LYS A 74 7.79 -2.44 -10.31
C LYS A 74 7.49 -1.47 -9.16
N LEU A 75 6.86 -1.95 -8.10
CA LEU A 75 6.62 -1.14 -6.89
C LEU A 75 7.92 -0.62 -6.29
N ARG A 76 8.92 -1.49 -6.11
CA ARG A 76 10.24 -1.11 -5.59
C ARG A 76 10.92 -0.05 -6.47
N LYS A 77 10.90 -0.22 -7.80
CA LYS A 77 11.45 0.75 -8.75
C LYS A 77 10.74 2.09 -8.68
N HIS A 78 9.41 2.09 -8.59
CA HIS A 78 8.62 3.30 -8.46
C HIS A 78 8.98 4.06 -7.18
N LEU A 79 9.00 3.39 -6.02
CA LEU A 79 9.38 4.00 -4.74
C LEU A 79 10.81 4.55 -4.75
N ALA A 80 11.77 3.80 -5.30
CA ALA A 80 13.14 4.25 -5.43
C ALA A 80 13.24 5.54 -6.25
N LYS A 81 12.49 5.62 -7.36
CA LYS A 81 12.43 6.82 -8.20
C LYS A 81 11.80 7.99 -7.43
N THR A 82 10.66 7.79 -6.79
CA THR A 82 9.98 8.84 -6.01
C THR A 82 10.88 9.39 -4.91
N MET A 83 11.64 8.55 -4.21
CA MET A 83 12.60 9.00 -3.22
C MET A 83 13.72 9.82 -3.86
N THR A 84 14.29 9.38 -4.98
CA THR A 84 15.31 10.16 -5.70
C THR A 84 14.79 11.51 -6.20
N ASP A 85 13.55 11.54 -6.72
CA ASP A 85 12.91 12.79 -7.16
C ASP A 85 12.74 13.75 -5.96
N LYS A 86 12.42 13.22 -4.77
CA LYS A 86 12.30 14.01 -3.53
C LYS A 86 13.64 14.50 -2.98
N GLU A 87 14.71 13.72 -3.12
CA GLU A 87 16.08 14.16 -2.75
C GLU A 87 16.52 15.32 -3.63
N LEU A 88 16.21 15.26 -4.93
CA LEU A 88 16.52 16.32 -5.87
C LEU A 88 15.72 17.60 -5.57
N GLU A 89 14.43 17.47 -5.27
CA GLU A 89 13.55 18.60 -4.90
C GLU A 89 14.00 19.27 -3.59
N ALA A 90 14.47 18.49 -2.61
CA ALA A 90 14.91 18.97 -1.31
C ALA A 90 16.41 19.34 -1.24
N GLU A 91 17.15 19.17 -2.34
CA GLU A 91 18.61 19.32 -2.42
C GLU A 91 19.36 18.58 -1.29
N THR A 92 18.80 17.48 -0.80
CA THR A 92 19.28 16.73 0.37
C THR A 92 19.13 15.23 0.12
N LEU A 93 20.18 14.46 0.40
CA LEU A 93 20.15 13.00 0.28
C LEU A 93 19.55 12.33 1.52
N PHE A 94 18.79 11.25 1.31
CA PHE A 94 18.40 10.38 2.40
C PHE A 94 19.57 9.47 2.79
N GLU A 95 19.76 9.29 4.10
CA GLU A 95 20.81 8.40 4.62
C GLU A 95 20.55 6.93 4.26
N ALA A 96 19.27 6.56 4.18
CA ALA A 96 18.84 5.23 3.74
C ALA A 96 17.52 5.30 3.00
N LYS A 97 17.34 4.42 2.01
CA LYS A 97 16.08 4.23 1.27
C LYS A 97 15.44 2.91 1.68
N PRO A 98 14.37 2.92 2.50
CA PRO A 98 13.74 1.68 2.98
C PRO A 98 12.93 1.02 1.86
N LEU A 99 13.58 0.13 1.10
CA LEU A 99 13.03 -0.57 -0.06
C LEU A 99 12.96 -2.08 0.14
N ALA A 100 13.05 -2.55 1.39
CA ALA A 100 12.98 -3.96 1.73
C ALA A 100 11.62 -4.58 1.32
N LEU A 101 10.52 -3.86 1.55
CA LEU A 101 9.16 -4.28 1.21
C LEU A 101 8.82 -5.63 1.85
N GLN A 102 9.08 -5.74 3.15
CA GLN A 102 8.84 -6.93 3.96
C GLN A 102 7.48 -6.83 4.66
N ALA A 103 6.93 -7.96 5.13
CA ALA A 103 5.68 -7.99 5.90
C ALA A 103 4.57 -7.09 5.33
N LEU A 104 4.33 -7.18 4.02
CA LEU A 104 3.34 -6.32 3.36
C LEU A 104 1.92 -6.77 3.68
N HIS A 105 1.03 -5.81 3.79
CA HIS A 105 -0.39 -5.99 3.96
C HIS A 105 -1.16 -5.23 2.88
N VAL A 106 -2.30 -5.79 2.48
CA VAL A 106 -3.34 -5.06 1.75
C VAL A 106 -4.34 -4.56 2.78
N VAL A 107 -4.44 -3.23 2.90
CA VAL A 107 -5.51 -2.56 3.63
C VAL A 107 -6.56 -2.16 2.62
N SER A 108 -7.78 -2.64 2.79
CA SER A 108 -8.91 -2.13 2.00
C SER A 108 -9.98 -1.56 2.91
N TYR A 109 -10.53 -0.41 2.53
CA TYR A 109 -11.53 0.29 3.31
C TYR A 109 -12.59 0.94 2.42
N LEU A 110 -13.79 1.09 2.98
CA LEU A 110 -14.92 1.76 2.35
C LEU A 110 -15.09 3.13 3.00
N GLN A 111 -14.96 4.19 2.20
CA GLN A 111 -14.98 5.56 2.67
C GLN A 111 -16.07 6.37 1.96
N ASN A 112 -16.78 7.21 2.70
CA ASN A 112 -17.58 8.28 2.12
C ASN A 112 -16.66 9.41 1.63
N SER A 113 -16.65 9.71 0.33
CA SER A 113 -15.77 10.72 -0.24
C SER A 113 -16.14 12.16 0.13
N GLU A 114 -17.35 12.40 0.61
CA GLU A 114 -17.83 13.73 1.00
C GLU A 114 -17.52 14.03 2.47
N THR A 115 -17.75 13.07 3.36
CA THR A 115 -17.53 13.23 4.81
C THR A 115 -16.15 12.76 5.27
N GLY A 116 -15.50 11.89 4.48
CA GLY A 116 -14.25 11.23 4.85
C GLY A 116 -14.42 10.04 5.80
N GLU A 117 -15.64 9.73 6.23
CA GLU A 117 -15.92 8.63 7.17
C GLU A 117 -15.63 7.27 6.55
N ILE A 118 -15.03 6.38 7.35
CA ILE A 118 -14.74 4.99 6.95
C ILE A 118 -15.81 4.09 7.58
N TYR A 119 -16.54 3.35 6.75
CA TYR A 119 -17.61 2.45 7.19
C TYR A 119 -17.13 1.02 7.45
N GLN A 120 -16.13 0.56 6.69
CA GLN A 120 -15.56 -0.77 6.85
C GLN A 120 -14.09 -0.74 6.48
N ALA A 121 -13.29 -1.55 7.17
CA ALA A 121 -11.89 -1.80 6.82
C ALA A 121 -11.57 -3.28 7.01
N THR A 122 -10.60 -3.76 6.23
CA THR A 122 -9.98 -5.08 6.41
C THR A 122 -8.49 -4.96 6.14
N LEU A 123 -7.73 -5.80 6.85
CA LEU A 123 -6.28 -5.91 6.77
C LEU A 123 -5.94 -7.35 6.40
N THR A 124 -5.32 -7.54 5.24
CA THR A 124 -4.98 -8.87 4.72
C THR A 124 -3.47 -8.97 4.51
N PRO A 125 -2.76 -9.87 5.20
CA PRO A 125 -1.31 -10.05 4.97
C PRO A 125 -1.05 -10.63 3.59
N ILE A 126 0.00 -10.14 2.91
CA ILE A 126 0.49 -10.71 1.65
C ILE A 126 1.43 -11.86 2.00
N THR A 127 0.93 -13.08 1.91
CA THR A 127 1.72 -14.31 2.14
C THR A 127 2.50 -14.73 0.89
N GLY A 128 3.55 -15.54 1.07
CA GLY A 128 4.33 -16.07 -0.06
C GLY A 128 5.38 -15.10 -0.61
N LEU A 129 5.59 -13.97 0.06
CA LEU A 129 6.78 -13.15 -0.08
C LEU A 129 7.94 -13.95 0.53
N GLY A 130 8.62 -14.76 -0.29
CA GLY A 130 9.79 -15.50 0.16
C GLY A 130 10.77 -14.56 0.87
N ALA A 131 11.24 -14.96 2.05
CA ALA A 131 12.30 -14.30 2.78
C ALA A 131 13.58 -14.34 1.93
N GLY A 132 13.72 -13.38 1.01
CA GLY A 132 14.95 -13.13 0.30
C GLY A 132 15.91 -12.40 1.22
N ASP A 133 16.94 -13.14 1.65
CA ASP A 133 18.22 -12.64 2.15
C ASP A 133 18.32 -12.18 3.63
N ALA A 134 17.80 -12.97 4.58
CA ALA A 134 18.12 -12.80 6.01
C ALA A 134 18.94 -13.95 6.64
N GLU A 135 19.25 -15.02 5.90
CA GLU A 135 19.93 -16.21 6.45
C GLU A 135 21.08 -16.69 5.56
N LYS A 136 22.13 -15.88 5.38
CA LYS A 136 23.50 -16.37 5.10
C LYS A 136 24.55 -15.37 5.60
N SER A 137 24.75 -15.30 6.91
CA SER A 137 25.98 -14.73 7.49
C SER A 137 26.27 -15.33 8.87
N THR A 138 26.42 -16.65 8.94
CA THR A 138 27.20 -17.30 10.01
C THR A 138 27.72 -18.64 9.52
N GLN A 139 28.89 -18.61 8.88
CA GLN A 139 29.90 -19.67 8.94
C GLN A 139 31.27 -19.00 8.95
#